data_AF-A0A2N4UAC8-F1
#
_entry.id   AF-A0A2N4UAC8-F1
#
_cell.length_a   1.000
_cell.length_b   1.000
_cell.length_c   1.000
_cell.angle_alpha   90.00
_cell.angle_beta   90.00
_cell.angle_gamma   90.00
#
_symmetry.space_group_name_H-M   'P 1'
#
loop_
_entity.id
_entity.type
_entity.pdbx_description
1 polymer ?
#
loop_
_entity_poly.entity_id
_entity_poly.type
_entity_poly.pdbx_seq_one_letter_code
_entity_poly.pdbx_strand_id
1 'polypeptide(L)'
;MKTLQPPPHLLGSSDRTSIVTEGAYLGCEGIVRALNEGADIVLTTRVADACLYLGPLAHEFGWSLDDHEKMARGMIIGHLMECGAQVCGGYFADPGYKDVPGLESLGHPIAEVTEHRIILSKLSGTGGLLCPATCKEQLLYEVGDPSTYLGPDCITDLSRVSFTQVLPDQVEVHIQSPAGSPRPPTLKALVGLREGYMTEEMVIFAGPGALDRARATQSILEHRFQEVALDAQQIRFDYLGLNAVHREASPPLNGHEPYEVILRVAVKTRDRKDAEKLQKEIDPLAVNGVYGTGKWATSASGSRIRSVIGLNSCLVAREHAPITLTYY
;
A
#
# COMPACT_ATOMS: atom_id res chain seq x y z
N MET A 1 11.32 13.61 -19.20
CA MET A 1 10.97 12.67 -18.12
C MET A 1 11.59 13.19 -16.84
N LYS A 2 10.81 13.85 -15.97
CA LYS A 2 11.31 14.42 -14.70
C LYS A 2 11.23 13.32 -13.65
N THR A 3 12.36 12.73 -13.30
CA THR A 3 12.50 11.88 -12.11
C THR A 3 12.24 12.74 -10.88
N LEU A 4 11.24 12.39 -10.09
CA LEU A 4 11.08 12.87 -8.71
C LEU A 4 12.31 12.42 -7.93
N GLN A 5 13.31 13.29 -7.80
CA GLN A 5 14.34 13.10 -6.79
C GLN A 5 13.67 13.29 -5.42
N PRO A 6 13.93 12.41 -4.44
CA PRO A 6 13.50 12.68 -3.07
C PRO A 6 14.12 14.02 -2.63
N PRO A 7 13.41 14.85 -1.86
CA PRO A 7 13.93 16.14 -1.41
C PRO A 7 15.27 15.93 -0.68
N PRO A 8 16.29 16.77 -0.94
CA PRO A 8 17.68 16.55 -0.50
C PRO A 8 17.90 16.64 1.02
N HIS A 9 16.83 16.68 1.82
CA HIS A 9 16.87 16.89 3.26
C HIS A 9 16.58 15.61 4.08
N LEU A 10 16.18 14.50 3.44
CA LEU A 10 15.81 13.26 4.15
C LEU A 10 16.92 12.19 4.23
N LEU A 11 18.04 12.39 3.54
CA LEU A 11 19.26 11.58 3.70
C LEU A 11 20.25 12.23 4.69
N GLY A 12 19.74 13.09 5.59
CA GLY A 12 20.52 13.90 6.52
C GLY A 12 21.00 13.17 7.78
N SER A 13 20.74 11.88 7.96
CA SER A 13 21.37 11.12 9.04
C SER A 13 22.01 9.85 8.49
N SER A 14 23.33 9.94 8.25
CA SER A 14 24.25 8.81 8.16
C SER A 14 24.34 7.97 9.45
N ASP A 15 23.32 8.06 10.32
CA ASP A 15 23.30 7.44 11.63
C ASP A 15 22.52 6.13 11.56
N ARG A 16 23.27 5.03 11.38
CA ARG A 16 22.74 3.66 11.35
C ARG A 16 21.91 3.31 12.59
N THR A 17 22.03 4.08 13.68
CA THR A 17 21.24 3.91 14.91
C THR A 17 19.74 4.20 14.75
N SER A 18 19.35 4.86 13.66
CA SER A 18 17.95 5.14 13.33
C SER A 18 17.24 3.98 12.60
N ILE A 19 17.98 3.02 12.05
CA ILE A 19 17.41 1.87 11.33
C ILE A 19 16.73 0.93 12.33
N VAL A 20 15.46 0.63 12.10
CA VAL A 20 14.65 -0.29 12.92
C VAL A 20 14.44 -1.61 12.21
N THR A 21 14.28 -1.59 10.89
CA THR A 21 14.08 -2.77 10.06
C THR A 21 14.64 -2.53 8.66
N GLU A 22 15.09 -3.59 8.01
CA GLU A 22 15.50 -3.60 6.62
C GLU A 22 15.07 -4.91 5.97
N GLY A 23 14.66 -4.84 4.71
CA GLY A 23 14.27 -6.03 3.95
C GLY A 23 14.33 -5.77 2.46
N ALA A 24 15.14 -6.56 1.76
CA ALA A 24 15.10 -6.66 0.30
C ALA A 24 13.92 -7.56 -0.11
N TYR A 25 13.26 -7.22 -1.22
CA TYR A 25 12.30 -8.10 -1.87
C TYR A 25 13.07 -9.15 -2.66
N LEU A 26 13.23 -10.32 -2.06
CA LEU A 26 13.91 -11.45 -2.68
C LEU A 26 13.02 -12.11 -3.76
N GLY A 27 13.68 -12.81 -4.68
CA GLY A 27 13.02 -13.63 -5.70
C GLY A 27 12.65 -15.03 -5.22
N CYS A 28 12.26 -15.88 -6.17
CA CYS A 28 11.78 -17.23 -5.90
C CYS A 28 12.91 -18.28 -5.70
N GLU A 29 14.17 -17.92 -5.94
CA GLU A 29 15.32 -18.83 -5.87
C GLU A 29 15.38 -19.64 -4.57
N GLY A 30 15.20 -18.98 -3.42
CA GLY A 30 15.20 -19.65 -2.11
C GLY A 30 14.04 -20.64 -1.94
N ILE A 31 12.87 -20.31 -2.49
CA ILE A 31 11.69 -21.17 -2.45
C ILE A 31 11.95 -22.43 -3.28
N VAL A 32 12.41 -22.27 -4.52
CA VAL A 32 12.69 -23.38 -5.44
C VAL A 32 13.76 -24.30 -4.85
N ARG A 33 14.83 -23.75 -4.27
CA ARG A 33 15.88 -24.54 -3.62
C ARG A 33 15.34 -25.36 -2.44
N ALA A 34 14.58 -24.74 -1.54
CA ALA A 34 14.00 -25.43 -0.39
C ALA A 34 13.08 -26.59 -0.81
N LEU A 35 12.22 -26.36 -1.81
CA LEU A 35 11.33 -27.39 -2.35
C LEU A 35 12.11 -28.53 -3.05
N ASN A 36 13.13 -28.19 -3.84
CA ASN A 36 14.02 -29.20 -4.46
C ASN A 36 14.78 -30.05 -3.43
N GLU A 37 15.06 -29.50 -2.25
CA GLU A 37 15.68 -30.20 -1.13
C GLU A 37 14.67 -30.99 -0.28
N GLY A 38 13.41 -31.07 -0.72
CA GLY A 38 12.38 -31.92 -0.13
C GLY A 38 11.58 -31.26 0.99
N ALA A 39 11.59 -29.94 1.12
CA ALA A 39 10.75 -29.25 2.09
C ALA A 39 9.26 -29.29 1.70
N ASP A 40 8.39 -29.71 2.62
CA ASP A 40 6.92 -29.66 2.41
C ASP A 40 6.35 -28.25 2.65
N ILE A 41 6.99 -27.48 3.53
CA ILE A 41 6.57 -26.12 3.92
C ILE A 41 7.80 -25.21 3.89
N VAL A 42 7.70 -24.10 3.16
CA VAL A 42 8.74 -23.07 3.10
C VAL A 42 8.24 -21.80 3.77
N LEU A 43 8.88 -21.42 4.88
CA LEU A 43 8.67 -20.14 5.54
C LEU A 43 9.72 -19.14 5.04
N THR A 44 9.28 -18.08 4.40
CA THR A 44 10.17 -17.08 3.80
C THR A 44 10.22 -15.80 4.63
N THR A 45 11.31 -15.05 4.48
CA THR A 45 11.37 -13.64 4.88
C THR A 45 10.67 -12.78 3.82
N ARG A 46 11.05 -11.51 3.65
CA ARG A 46 10.53 -10.68 2.57
C ARG A 46 10.94 -11.24 1.20
N VAL A 47 9.97 -11.82 0.50
CA VAL A 47 10.02 -12.11 -0.95
C VAL A 47 9.05 -11.17 -1.65
N ALA A 48 9.17 -10.99 -2.97
CA ALA A 48 8.09 -10.37 -3.73
C ALA A 48 6.84 -11.25 -3.67
N ASP A 49 5.67 -10.63 -3.56
CA ASP A 49 4.41 -11.32 -3.28
C ASP A 49 4.09 -12.33 -4.41
N ALA A 50 4.25 -11.91 -5.67
CA ALA A 50 4.18 -12.80 -6.84
C ALA A 50 5.15 -14.00 -6.78
N CYS A 51 6.32 -13.85 -6.12
CA CYS A 51 7.30 -14.93 -6.00
C CYS A 51 6.84 -16.08 -5.10
N LEU A 52 5.85 -15.85 -4.23
CA LEU A 52 5.20 -16.91 -3.45
C LEU A 52 4.44 -17.90 -4.35
N TYR A 53 4.01 -17.46 -5.54
CA TYR A 53 3.36 -18.30 -6.55
C TYR A 53 4.35 -18.78 -7.62
N LEU A 54 5.26 -17.90 -8.07
CA LEU A 54 6.30 -18.28 -9.04
C LEU A 54 7.19 -19.40 -8.52
N GLY A 55 7.58 -19.39 -7.23
CA GLY A 55 8.45 -20.42 -6.66
C GLY A 55 7.90 -21.84 -6.80
N PRO A 56 6.70 -22.13 -6.28
CA PRO A 56 6.05 -23.43 -6.46
C PRO A 56 5.84 -23.80 -7.93
N LEU A 57 5.45 -22.85 -8.79
CA LEU A 57 5.31 -23.11 -10.23
C LEU A 57 6.64 -23.49 -10.88
N ALA A 58 7.71 -22.77 -10.58
CA ALA A 58 9.03 -23.05 -11.12
C ALA A 58 9.57 -24.41 -10.65
N HIS A 59 9.31 -24.79 -9.39
CA HIS A 59 9.63 -26.11 -8.86
C HIS A 59 8.82 -27.22 -9.57
N GLU A 60 7.48 -27.14 -9.56
CA GLU A 60 6.59 -28.16 -10.11
C GLU A 60 6.85 -28.43 -11.60
N PHE A 61 7.05 -27.37 -12.39
CA PHE A 61 7.31 -27.49 -13.82
C PHE A 61 8.80 -27.57 -14.18
N GLY A 62 9.70 -27.61 -13.20
CA GLY A 62 11.15 -27.67 -13.42
C GLY A 62 11.71 -26.51 -14.25
N TRP A 63 11.19 -25.29 -14.11
CA TRP A 63 11.64 -24.14 -14.89
C TRP A 63 13.03 -23.69 -14.47
N SER A 64 13.89 -23.42 -15.45
CA SER A 64 15.16 -22.74 -15.20
C SER A 64 14.90 -21.30 -14.76
N LEU A 65 15.58 -20.84 -13.71
CA LEU A 65 15.50 -19.46 -13.24
C LEU A 65 16.18 -18.46 -14.22
N ASP A 66 16.99 -18.96 -15.15
CA ASP A 66 17.59 -18.16 -16.22
C ASP A 66 16.65 -18.02 -17.45
N ASP A 67 15.57 -18.80 -17.50
CA ASP A 67 14.54 -18.68 -18.53
C ASP A 67 13.57 -17.54 -18.15
N HIS A 68 13.87 -16.34 -18.64
CA HIS A 68 13.09 -15.14 -18.34
C HIS A 68 11.65 -15.20 -18.87
N GLU A 69 11.35 -15.99 -19.91
CA GLU A 69 9.98 -16.15 -20.38
C GLU A 69 9.15 -16.97 -19.39
N LYS A 70 9.75 -18.02 -18.81
CA LYS A 70 9.13 -18.80 -17.73
C LYS A 70 9.00 -18.00 -16.44
N MET A 71 10.02 -17.22 -16.07
CA MET A 71 9.94 -16.33 -14.92
C MET A 71 8.85 -15.27 -15.10
N ALA A 72 8.74 -14.67 -16.29
CA ALA A 72 7.68 -13.70 -16.60
C ALA A 72 6.30 -14.34 -16.53
N ARG A 73 6.12 -15.55 -17.07
CA ARG A 73 4.86 -16.31 -16.96
C ARG A 73 4.46 -16.50 -15.50
N GLY A 74 5.37 -16.97 -14.65
CA GLY A 74 5.06 -17.17 -13.23
C GLY A 74 4.88 -15.85 -12.46
N MET A 75 5.61 -14.78 -12.80
CA MET A 75 5.40 -13.45 -12.25
C MET A 75 4.01 -12.90 -12.59
N ILE A 76 3.54 -13.06 -13.84
CA ILE A 76 2.19 -12.64 -14.26
C ILE A 76 1.12 -13.40 -13.48
N ILE A 77 1.27 -14.72 -13.35
CA ILE A 77 0.33 -15.54 -12.57
C ILE A 77 0.36 -15.09 -11.11
N GLY A 78 1.54 -14.92 -10.51
CA GLY A 78 1.67 -14.47 -9.13
C GLY A 78 1.06 -13.10 -8.89
N HIS A 79 1.31 -12.14 -9.78
CA HIS A 79 0.75 -10.78 -9.71
C HIS A 79 -0.79 -10.78 -9.81
N LEU A 80 -1.38 -11.71 -10.57
CA LEU A 80 -2.82 -11.88 -10.65
C LEU A 80 -3.43 -12.55 -9.39
N MET A 81 -2.62 -13.32 -8.66
CA MET A 81 -3.07 -14.14 -7.53
C MET A 81 -2.79 -13.51 -6.16
N GLU A 82 -1.91 -12.51 -6.09
CA GLU A 82 -1.61 -11.77 -4.87
C GLU A 82 -2.74 -10.78 -4.47
N CYS A 83 -2.52 -10.01 -3.39
CA CYS A 83 -3.45 -8.99 -2.89
C CYS A 83 -4.86 -9.50 -2.50
N GLY A 84 -4.98 -10.79 -2.18
CA GLY A 84 -6.16 -11.36 -1.53
C GLY A 84 -7.28 -11.69 -2.52
N ALA A 85 -8.37 -10.91 -2.52
CA ALA A 85 -9.57 -11.18 -3.31
C ALA A 85 -9.80 -10.15 -4.43
N GLN A 86 -8.80 -9.33 -4.75
CA GLN A 86 -8.95 -8.20 -5.68
C GLN A 86 -9.30 -8.66 -7.10
N VAL A 87 -8.63 -9.69 -7.63
CA VAL A 87 -8.97 -10.29 -8.93
C VAL A 87 -10.38 -10.92 -8.96
N CYS A 88 -10.99 -11.16 -7.79
CA CYS A 88 -12.35 -11.65 -7.61
C CYS A 88 -13.34 -10.53 -7.23
N GLY A 89 -13.00 -9.27 -7.46
CA GLY A 89 -13.90 -8.12 -7.26
C GLY A 89 -13.66 -7.31 -5.98
N GLY A 90 -12.70 -7.72 -5.13
CA GLY A 90 -12.20 -6.85 -4.07
C GLY A 90 -11.59 -5.57 -4.66
N TYR A 91 -11.83 -4.41 -4.03
CA TYR A 91 -11.36 -3.11 -4.55
C TYR A 91 -11.89 -2.69 -5.96
N PHE A 92 -12.75 -3.52 -6.59
CA PHE A 92 -13.34 -3.24 -7.90
C PHE A 92 -14.69 -2.51 -7.81
N ALA A 93 -15.46 -2.81 -6.74
CA ALA A 93 -16.84 -2.39 -6.59
C ALA A 93 -16.99 -0.86 -6.54
N ASP A 94 -17.86 -0.34 -7.38
CA ASP A 94 -18.27 1.07 -7.43
C ASP A 94 -19.79 1.12 -7.60
N PRO A 95 -20.56 1.32 -6.52
CA PRO A 95 -22.02 1.13 -6.54
C PRO A 95 -22.73 1.93 -7.64
N GLY A 96 -23.46 1.23 -8.51
CA GLY A 96 -24.16 1.84 -9.65
C GLY A 96 -23.34 1.96 -10.93
N TYR A 97 -22.04 1.60 -10.91
CA TYR A 97 -21.18 1.54 -12.10
C TYR A 97 -20.50 0.18 -12.27
N LYS A 98 -19.91 -0.36 -11.19
CA LYS A 98 -19.26 -1.67 -11.12
C LYS A 98 -19.84 -2.45 -9.94
N ASP A 99 -20.98 -3.09 -10.15
CA ASP A 99 -21.65 -3.84 -9.09
C ASP A 99 -20.97 -5.21 -8.87
N VAL A 100 -20.65 -5.53 -7.62
CA VAL A 100 -20.05 -6.80 -7.21
C VAL A 100 -20.98 -7.48 -6.19
N PRO A 101 -21.52 -8.68 -6.48
CA PRO A 101 -22.44 -9.36 -5.58
C PRO A 101 -21.72 -9.94 -4.37
N GLY A 102 -22.35 -9.92 -3.19
CA GLY A 102 -21.86 -10.62 -1.98
C GLY A 102 -20.47 -10.15 -1.50
N LEU A 103 -20.18 -8.85 -1.59
CA LEU A 103 -18.88 -8.27 -1.23
C LEU A 103 -18.47 -8.54 0.23
N GLU A 104 -19.44 -8.77 1.11
CA GLU A 104 -19.25 -9.17 2.51
C GLU A 104 -18.69 -10.60 2.68
N SER A 105 -18.69 -11.41 1.62
CA SER A 105 -18.24 -12.81 1.63
C SER A 105 -17.48 -13.15 0.35
N LEU A 106 -16.51 -12.31 -0.02
CA LEU A 106 -15.65 -12.49 -1.21
C LEU A 106 -14.90 -13.83 -1.20
N GLY A 107 -14.92 -14.51 -2.34
CA GLY A 107 -14.06 -15.66 -2.59
C GLY A 107 -12.64 -15.26 -2.98
N HIS A 108 -11.67 -16.06 -2.56
CA HIS A 108 -10.29 -15.95 -3.04
C HIS A 108 -10.11 -16.64 -4.40
N PRO A 109 -9.13 -16.19 -5.20
CA PRO A 109 -8.86 -16.76 -6.51
C PRO A 109 -8.19 -18.13 -6.42
N ILE A 110 -8.37 -18.90 -7.48
CA ILE A 110 -7.67 -20.16 -7.76
C ILE A 110 -7.09 -20.05 -9.18
N ALA A 111 -5.81 -20.36 -9.34
CA ALA A 111 -5.18 -20.48 -10.65
C ALA A 111 -4.92 -21.96 -10.96
N GLU A 112 -5.57 -22.47 -12.01
CA GLU A 112 -5.25 -23.76 -12.61
C GLU A 112 -4.26 -23.53 -13.74
N VAL A 113 -3.04 -24.03 -13.57
CA VAL A 113 -1.92 -23.78 -14.48
C VAL A 113 -1.46 -25.09 -15.10
N THR A 114 -1.29 -25.10 -16.42
CA THR A 114 -0.62 -26.17 -17.17
C THR A 114 0.50 -25.58 -18.02
N GLU A 115 1.23 -26.44 -18.74
CA GLU A 115 2.25 -26.00 -19.69
C GLU A 115 1.70 -25.04 -20.77
N HIS A 116 0.41 -25.15 -21.10
CA HIS A 116 -0.20 -24.44 -22.23
C HIS A 116 -1.33 -23.50 -21.83
N ARG A 117 -1.88 -23.63 -20.62
CA ARG A 117 -3.11 -22.93 -20.23
C ARG A 117 -3.02 -22.35 -18.82
N ILE A 118 -3.73 -21.24 -18.60
CA ILE A 118 -3.89 -20.60 -17.29
C ILE A 118 -5.37 -20.23 -17.15
N ILE A 119 -6.05 -20.84 -16.19
CA ILE A 119 -7.44 -20.52 -15.86
C ILE A 119 -7.51 -19.96 -14.45
N LEU A 120 -8.03 -18.74 -14.34
CA LEU A 120 -8.39 -18.15 -13.06
C LEU A 120 -9.85 -18.46 -12.78
N SER A 121 -10.12 -18.86 -11.56
CA SER A 121 -11.46 -19.02 -11.01
C SER A 121 -11.53 -18.45 -9.60
N LYS A 122 -12.72 -18.39 -9.01
CA LYS A 122 -12.91 -18.02 -7.59
C LYS A 122 -13.51 -19.18 -6.81
N LEU A 123 -13.31 -19.18 -5.50
CA LEU A 123 -13.92 -20.17 -4.60
C LEU A 123 -15.44 -20.26 -4.81
N SER A 124 -15.96 -21.47 -5.03
CA SER A 124 -17.39 -21.70 -5.29
C SER A 124 -18.26 -21.36 -4.06
N GLY A 125 -19.50 -20.92 -4.29
CA GLY A 125 -20.45 -20.59 -3.21
C GLY A 125 -20.16 -19.28 -2.46
N THR A 126 -19.17 -18.50 -2.91
CA THR A 126 -18.83 -17.19 -2.33
C THR A 126 -19.37 -16.03 -3.17
N GLY A 127 -19.33 -14.82 -2.62
CA GLY A 127 -19.53 -13.58 -3.38
C GLY A 127 -18.32 -13.22 -4.25
N GLY A 128 -18.35 -12.02 -4.82
CA GLY A 128 -17.36 -11.54 -5.76
C GLY A 128 -17.73 -11.80 -7.21
N LEU A 129 -16.87 -11.29 -8.09
CA LEU A 129 -16.99 -11.37 -9.54
C LEU A 129 -15.59 -11.61 -10.11
N LEU A 130 -15.42 -12.64 -10.94
CA LEU A 130 -14.18 -12.86 -11.68
C LEU A 130 -14.43 -12.78 -13.19
N CYS A 131 -13.99 -11.66 -13.77
CA CYS A 131 -14.16 -11.34 -15.19
C CYS A 131 -12.93 -10.62 -15.77
N PRO A 132 -12.82 -10.46 -17.10
CA PRO A 132 -11.70 -9.75 -17.72
C PRO A 132 -11.46 -8.34 -17.17
N ALA A 133 -12.51 -7.62 -16.71
CA ALA A 133 -12.34 -6.29 -16.13
C ALA A 133 -11.60 -6.34 -14.79
N THR A 134 -12.03 -7.24 -13.88
CA THR A 134 -11.35 -7.45 -12.59
C THR A 134 -9.91 -7.94 -12.78
N CYS A 135 -9.65 -8.79 -13.77
CA CYS A 135 -8.30 -9.24 -14.10
C CYS A 135 -7.41 -8.09 -14.61
N LYS A 136 -7.94 -7.17 -15.42
CA LYS A 136 -7.20 -5.99 -15.90
C LYS A 136 -6.91 -5.00 -14.78
N GLU A 137 -7.87 -4.75 -13.89
CA GLU A 137 -7.63 -3.87 -12.73
C GLU A 137 -6.58 -4.46 -11.79
N GLN A 138 -6.59 -5.77 -11.54
CA GLN A 138 -5.53 -6.46 -10.79
C GLN A 138 -4.18 -6.36 -11.53
N LEU A 139 -4.15 -6.62 -12.84
CA LEU A 139 -2.92 -6.58 -13.63
C LEU A 139 -2.24 -5.21 -13.57
N LEU A 140 -3.01 -4.12 -13.50
CA LEU A 140 -2.50 -2.75 -13.45
C LEU A 140 -2.33 -2.22 -12.02
N TYR A 141 -2.73 -2.98 -11.01
CA TYR A 141 -2.64 -2.58 -9.60
C TYR A 141 -1.17 -2.44 -9.17
N GLU A 142 -0.83 -1.29 -8.57
CA GLU A 142 0.54 -0.95 -8.15
C GLU A 142 1.62 -0.99 -9.26
N VAL A 143 1.18 -0.94 -10.53
CA VAL A 143 2.08 -0.93 -11.68
C VAL A 143 2.31 0.50 -12.17
N GLY A 144 3.59 0.87 -12.27
CA GLY A 144 4.01 2.15 -12.86
C GLY A 144 4.06 2.11 -14.39
N ASP A 145 5.03 1.37 -14.94
CA ASP A 145 5.15 1.09 -16.38
C ASP A 145 4.83 -0.39 -16.63
N PRO A 146 3.67 -0.72 -17.22
CA PRO A 146 3.29 -2.09 -17.51
C PRO A 146 4.24 -2.82 -18.47
N SER A 147 4.95 -2.09 -19.34
CA SER A 147 5.90 -2.71 -20.29
C SER A 147 7.25 -3.05 -19.67
N THR A 148 7.53 -2.50 -18.48
CA THR A 148 8.80 -2.65 -17.76
C THR A 148 8.54 -2.93 -16.27
N TYR A 149 7.73 -3.94 -15.97
CA TYR A 149 7.42 -4.31 -14.58
C TYR A 149 8.63 -5.00 -13.94
N LEU A 150 9.32 -4.28 -13.05
CA LEU A 150 10.57 -4.72 -12.42
C LEU A 150 10.31 -5.73 -11.30
N GLY A 151 10.57 -7.01 -11.55
CA GLY A 151 10.56 -8.08 -10.56
C GLY A 151 11.97 -8.51 -10.13
N PRO A 152 12.09 -9.26 -9.01
CA PRO A 152 13.38 -9.79 -8.55
C PRO A 152 13.91 -10.94 -9.42
N ASP A 153 13.05 -11.67 -10.15
CA ASP A 153 13.47 -12.82 -10.97
C ASP A 153 13.47 -12.54 -12.49
N CYS A 154 12.77 -11.48 -12.94
CA CYS A 154 12.80 -11.00 -14.32
C CYS A 154 12.22 -9.58 -14.41
N ILE A 155 12.37 -8.94 -15.57
CA ILE A 155 11.55 -7.79 -15.96
C ILE A 155 10.42 -8.32 -16.82
N THR A 156 9.18 -7.97 -16.48
CA THR A 156 7.97 -8.51 -17.11
C THR A 156 7.27 -7.43 -17.93
N ASP A 157 6.86 -7.77 -19.15
CA ASP A 157 5.99 -6.95 -20.00
C ASP A 157 4.52 -7.39 -19.80
N LEU A 158 3.81 -6.71 -18.90
CA LEU A 158 2.40 -6.94 -18.62
C LEU A 158 1.49 -6.50 -19.78
N SER A 159 1.99 -5.68 -20.72
CA SER A 159 1.20 -5.27 -21.91
C SER A 159 0.94 -6.44 -22.87
N ARG A 160 1.65 -7.56 -22.69
CA ARG A 160 1.48 -8.82 -23.43
C ARG A 160 0.36 -9.71 -22.91
N VAL A 161 -0.33 -9.29 -21.86
CA VAL A 161 -1.37 -10.08 -21.20
C VAL A 161 -2.75 -9.69 -21.73
N SER A 162 -3.56 -10.69 -22.06
CA SER A 162 -4.96 -10.52 -22.41
C SER A 162 -5.82 -11.60 -21.76
N PHE A 163 -7.13 -11.36 -21.70
CA PHE A 163 -8.06 -12.17 -20.93
C PHE A 163 -9.28 -12.55 -21.77
N THR A 164 -9.76 -13.78 -21.62
CA THR A 164 -11.01 -14.25 -22.23
C THR A 164 -11.92 -14.83 -21.15
N GLN A 165 -13.16 -14.37 -21.07
CA GLN A 165 -14.16 -15.02 -20.21
C GLN A 165 -14.50 -16.38 -20.82
N VAL A 166 -14.31 -17.45 -20.06
CA VAL A 166 -14.63 -18.82 -20.53
C VAL A 166 -15.93 -19.34 -19.92
N LEU A 167 -16.19 -19.04 -18.67
CA LEU A 167 -17.43 -19.33 -17.93
C LEU A 167 -17.69 -18.23 -16.91
N PRO A 168 -18.90 -18.14 -16.30
CA PRO A 168 -19.10 -17.28 -15.14
C PRO A 168 -18.03 -17.54 -14.08
N ASP A 169 -17.40 -16.48 -13.61
CA ASP A 169 -16.28 -16.52 -12.64
C ASP A 169 -15.09 -17.39 -13.06
N GLN A 170 -14.90 -17.59 -14.37
CA GLN A 170 -13.70 -18.21 -14.92
C GLN A 170 -13.15 -17.42 -16.11
N VAL A 171 -11.87 -17.07 -16.01
CA VAL A 171 -11.16 -16.27 -17.02
C VAL A 171 -9.88 -16.98 -17.43
N GLU A 172 -9.69 -17.11 -18.73
CA GLU A 172 -8.44 -17.59 -19.32
C GLU A 172 -7.47 -16.44 -19.54
N VAL A 173 -6.22 -16.65 -19.10
CA VAL A 173 -5.12 -15.68 -19.21
C VAL A 173 -4.24 -16.07 -20.39
N HIS A 174 -4.05 -15.14 -21.32
CA HIS A 174 -3.20 -15.29 -22.49
C HIS A 174 -1.98 -14.40 -22.34
N ILE A 175 -0.78 -14.97 -22.51
CA ILE A 175 0.49 -14.26 -22.40
C ILE A 175 1.22 -14.40 -23.74
N GLN A 176 1.47 -13.27 -24.42
CA GLN A 176 2.18 -13.26 -25.69
C GLN A 176 3.70 -13.13 -25.47
N SER A 177 4.49 -14.03 -26.06
CA SER A 177 5.95 -13.89 -26.04
C SER A 177 6.45 -12.88 -27.10
N PRO A 178 7.56 -12.17 -26.83
CA PRO A 178 8.30 -12.18 -25.58
C PRO A 178 7.59 -11.35 -24.49
N ALA A 179 7.50 -11.92 -23.29
CA ALA A 179 6.94 -11.25 -22.11
C ALA A 179 7.98 -11.04 -21.00
N GLY A 180 9.16 -11.66 -21.12
CA GLY A 180 10.22 -11.61 -20.13
C GLY A 180 11.48 -10.94 -20.65
N SER A 181 12.24 -10.39 -19.72
CA SER A 181 13.58 -9.86 -19.93
C SER A 181 14.47 -10.18 -18.73
N PRO A 182 15.81 -10.19 -18.90
CA PRO A 182 16.73 -10.53 -17.82
C PRO A 182 16.46 -9.74 -16.54
N ARG A 183 16.59 -10.42 -15.40
CA ARG A 183 16.39 -9.82 -14.08
C ARG A 183 17.30 -8.61 -13.86
N PRO A 184 16.83 -7.56 -13.16
CA PRO A 184 17.65 -6.39 -12.87
C PRO A 184 18.85 -6.75 -11.99
N PRO A 185 19.99 -6.02 -12.08
CA PRO A 185 21.16 -6.28 -11.23
C PRO A 185 20.94 -5.90 -9.76
N THR A 186 19.84 -5.21 -9.45
CA THR A 186 19.49 -4.74 -8.10
C THR A 186 18.14 -5.27 -7.66
N LEU A 187 17.90 -5.26 -6.35
CA LEU A 187 16.63 -5.58 -5.71
C LEU A 187 16.04 -4.33 -5.07
N LYS A 188 14.71 -4.23 -5.04
CA LYS A 188 14.02 -3.25 -4.22
C LYS A 188 14.20 -3.61 -2.75
N ALA A 189 14.60 -2.66 -1.93
CA ALA A 189 14.65 -2.79 -0.49
C ALA A 189 13.81 -1.72 0.19
N LEU A 190 13.30 -2.06 1.37
CA LEU A 190 12.64 -1.14 2.28
C LEU A 190 13.45 -1.06 3.56
N VAL A 191 13.71 0.17 3.99
CA VAL A 191 14.41 0.47 5.23
C VAL A 191 13.46 1.28 6.11
N GLY A 192 13.08 0.70 7.24
CA GLY A 192 12.30 1.36 8.27
C GLY A 192 13.21 2.18 9.18
N LEU A 193 13.01 3.49 9.21
CA LEU A 193 13.75 4.43 10.03
C LEU A 193 12.88 4.97 11.15
N ARG A 194 13.45 5.14 12.34
CA ARG A 194 12.80 5.86 13.44
C ARG A 194 12.74 7.34 13.10
N GLU A 195 11.53 7.87 12.90
CA GLU A 195 11.31 9.26 12.50
C GLU A 195 10.51 10.06 13.54
N GLY A 196 10.86 9.87 14.81
CA GLY A 196 10.29 10.62 15.93
C GLY A 196 8.88 10.16 16.30
N TYR A 197 7.99 11.12 16.53
CA TYR A 197 6.65 10.90 17.09
C TYR A 197 5.58 11.65 16.31
N MET A 198 4.40 11.04 16.21
CA MET A 198 3.21 11.65 15.63
C MET A 198 2.05 11.57 16.61
N THR A 199 1.25 12.63 16.61
CA THR A 199 -0.07 12.62 17.25
C THR A 199 -1.07 13.31 16.35
N GLU A 200 -2.33 12.93 16.49
CA GLU A 200 -3.44 13.54 15.75
C GLU A 200 -4.64 13.75 16.68
N GLU A 201 -5.43 14.76 16.33
CA GLU A 201 -6.65 15.14 17.03
C GLU A 201 -7.72 15.50 16.01
N MET A 202 -8.98 15.31 16.39
CA MET A 202 -10.12 15.61 15.53
C MET A 202 -11.15 16.45 16.27
N VAL A 203 -11.59 17.52 15.60
CA VAL A 203 -12.64 18.42 16.07
C VAL A 203 -13.77 18.38 15.06
N ILE A 204 -14.95 17.98 15.51
CA ILE A 204 -16.16 17.78 14.71
C ILE A 204 -17.02 19.03 14.83
N PHE A 205 -17.43 19.55 13.67
CA PHE A 205 -18.40 20.63 13.56
C PHE A 205 -19.58 20.17 12.71
N ALA A 206 -20.79 20.45 13.19
CA ALA A 206 -22.04 20.20 12.49
C ALA A 206 -22.92 21.46 12.50
N GLY A 207 -23.86 21.55 11.56
CA GLY A 207 -24.79 22.65 11.41
C GLY A 207 -24.25 23.81 10.56
N PRO A 208 -25.09 24.82 10.25
CA PRO A 208 -24.72 25.97 9.42
C PRO A 208 -23.40 26.62 9.88
N GLY A 209 -22.48 26.93 8.95
CA GLY A 209 -21.16 27.50 9.25
C GLY A 209 -20.15 26.53 9.87
N ALA A 210 -20.33 25.21 9.72
CA ALA A 210 -19.40 24.21 10.25
C ALA A 210 -17.96 24.41 9.74
N LEU A 211 -17.80 24.72 8.45
CA LEU A 211 -16.50 24.97 7.85
C LEU A 211 -15.82 26.22 8.40
N ASP A 212 -16.56 27.31 8.60
CA ASP A 212 -16.01 28.54 9.16
C ASP A 212 -15.58 28.36 10.62
N ARG A 213 -16.31 27.56 11.39
CA ARG A 213 -15.89 27.19 12.75
C ARG A 213 -14.65 26.32 12.77
N ALA A 214 -14.52 25.38 11.82
CA ALA A 214 -13.32 24.59 11.64
C ALA A 214 -12.12 25.47 11.30
N ARG A 215 -12.27 26.42 10.37
CA ARG A 215 -11.22 27.40 10.01
C ARG A 215 -10.84 28.30 11.17
N ALA A 216 -11.82 28.82 11.90
CA ALA A 216 -11.57 29.62 13.10
C ALA A 216 -10.81 28.83 14.17
N THR A 217 -11.15 27.56 14.34
CA THR A 217 -10.43 26.65 15.25
C THR A 217 -9.00 26.39 14.80
N GLN A 218 -8.77 26.20 13.50
CA GLN A 218 -7.41 26.14 12.95
C GLN A 218 -6.63 27.42 13.26
N SER A 219 -7.19 28.60 13.03
CA SER A 219 -6.51 29.88 13.35
C SER A 219 -6.15 30.01 14.83
N ILE A 220 -7.05 29.59 15.73
CA ILE A 220 -6.78 29.59 17.18
C ILE A 220 -5.61 28.65 17.52
N LEU A 221 -5.58 27.46 16.93
CA LEU A 221 -4.52 26.48 17.17
C LEU A 221 -3.18 26.94 16.62
N GLU A 222 -3.15 27.51 15.42
CA GLU A 222 -1.93 28.09 14.83
C GLU A 222 -1.33 29.16 15.73
N HIS A 223 -2.17 30.03 16.32
CA HIS A 223 -1.71 31.03 17.28
C HIS A 223 -1.16 30.39 18.57
N ARG A 224 -1.91 29.47 19.18
CA ARG A 224 -1.48 28.77 20.40
C ARG A 224 -0.18 27.99 20.21
N PHE A 225 0.00 27.33 19.06
CA PHE A 225 1.23 26.62 18.73
C PHE A 225 2.46 27.54 18.73
N GLN A 226 2.31 28.80 18.34
CA GLN A 226 3.37 29.80 18.45
C GLN A 226 3.65 30.17 19.93
N GLU A 227 2.60 30.40 20.73
CA GLU A 227 2.74 30.75 22.16
C GLU A 227 3.45 29.65 22.97
N VAL A 228 3.14 28.38 22.71
CA VAL A 228 3.77 27.25 23.40
C VAL A 228 5.07 26.77 22.75
N ALA A 229 5.54 27.50 21.72
CA ALA A 229 6.71 27.17 20.93
C ALA A 229 6.73 25.68 20.53
N LEU A 230 5.70 25.23 19.83
CA LEU A 230 5.62 23.86 19.32
C LEU A 230 6.75 23.60 18.31
N ASP A 231 7.68 22.69 18.64
CA ASP A 231 8.73 22.25 17.71
C ASP A 231 8.23 21.04 16.88
N ALA A 232 7.56 21.34 15.77
CA ALA A 232 7.05 20.33 14.84
C ALA A 232 7.86 20.31 13.55
N GLN A 233 8.25 19.11 13.13
CA GLN A 233 8.81 18.85 11.80
C GLN A 233 7.75 19.04 10.71
N GLN A 234 6.50 18.72 11.03
CA GLN A 234 5.36 18.90 10.14
C GLN A 234 4.09 19.11 10.96
N ILE A 235 3.26 20.06 10.52
CA ILE A 235 1.90 20.26 11.00
C ILE A 235 0.97 20.14 9.79
N ARG A 236 -0.14 19.43 9.95
CA ARG A 236 -1.12 19.22 8.90
C ARG A 236 -2.53 19.44 9.45
N PHE A 237 -3.30 20.24 8.72
CA PHE A 237 -4.73 20.45 8.92
C PHE A 237 -5.47 19.87 7.73
N ASP A 238 -6.46 19.01 7.98
CA ASP A 238 -7.32 18.41 6.96
C ASP A 238 -8.80 18.64 7.33
N TYR A 239 -9.64 18.92 6.34
CA TYR A 239 -11.08 19.02 6.50
C TYR A 239 -11.73 17.75 5.95
N LEU A 240 -11.94 16.75 6.81
CA LEU A 240 -12.54 15.47 6.40
C LEU A 240 -14.02 15.69 6.05
N GLY A 241 -14.44 15.10 4.94
CA GLY A 241 -15.72 15.38 4.28
C GLY A 241 -15.63 16.48 3.21
N LEU A 242 -14.49 17.19 3.11
CA LEU A 242 -14.28 18.24 2.11
C LEU A 242 -13.05 17.97 1.24
N ASN A 243 -11.85 17.93 1.83
CA ASN A 243 -10.59 17.91 1.07
C ASN A 243 -9.46 17.08 1.70
N ALA A 244 -9.77 16.14 2.60
CA ALA A 244 -8.74 15.36 3.28
C ALA A 244 -7.87 14.46 2.38
N VAL A 245 -8.38 14.06 1.20
CA VAL A 245 -7.66 13.19 0.25
C VAL A 245 -6.93 14.02 -0.81
N HIS A 246 -7.67 14.72 -1.67
CA HIS A 246 -7.11 15.47 -2.81
C HIS A 246 -6.64 16.89 -2.49
N ARG A 247 -6.97 17.42 -1.30
CA ARG A 247 -6.55 18.74 -0.81
C ARG A 247 -6.85 19.88 -1.80
N GLU A 248 -5.84 20.61 -2.26
CA GLU A 248 -5.98 21.72 -3.20
C GLU A 248 -6.50 21.26 -4.57
N ALA A 249 -6.39 19.97 -4.88
CA ALA A 249 -6.97 19.38 -6.09
C ALA A 249 -8.43 18.91 -5.90
N SER A 250 -8.99 19.00 -4.69
CA SER A 250 -10.43 18.80 -4.50
C SER A 250 -11.22 19.84 -5.29
N PRO A 251 -12.35 19.46 -5.94
CA PRO A 251 -13.22 20.43 -6.59
C PRO A 251 -13.65 21.55 -5.64
N PRO A 252 -13.80 22.79 -6.13
CA PRO A 252 -14.29 23.88 -5.30
C PRO A 252 -15.73 23.60 -4.84
N LEU A 253 -16.10 24.20 -3.70
CA LEU A 253 -17.48 24.18 -3.23
C LEU A 253 -18.38 24.93 -4.21
N ASN A 254 -19.33 24.24 -4.83
CA ASN A 254 -20.32 24.84 -5.74
C ASN A 254 -21.47 25.47 -4.95
N GLY A 255 -21.18 26.45 -4.10
CA GLY A 255 -22.17 27.26 -3.37
C GLY A 255 -22.88 26.57 -2.18
N HIS A 256 -22.67 25.28 -1.96
CA HIS A 256 -23.18 24.55 -0.81
C HIS A 256 -22.06 24.29 0.19
N GLU A 257 -22.15 24.89 1.38
CA GLU A 257 -21.26 24.53 2.47
C GLU A 257 -21.59 23.13 3.00
N PRO A 258 -20.58 22.35 3.41
CA PRO A 258 -20.83 21.07 4.05
C PRO A 258 -21.55 21.30 5.38
N TYR A 259 -22.63 20.53 5.62
CA TYR A 259 -23.38 20.59 6.88
C TYR A 259 -22.55 20.09 8.06
N GLU A 260 -21.60 19.18 7.81
CA GLU A 260 -20.67 18.65 8.81
C GLU A 260 -19.27 18.59 8.23
N VAL A 261 -18.27 18.87 9.06
CA VAL A 261 -16.86 18.74 8.71
C VAL A 261 -16.06 18.37 9.95
N ILE A 262 -15.04 17.53 9.77
CA ILE A 262 -14.09 17.24 10.84
C ILE A 262 -12.77 17.93 10.51
N LEU A 263 -12.34 18.84 11.38
CA LEU A 263 -10.99 19.35 11.39
C LEU A 263 -10.08 18.29 12.01
N ARG A 264 -9.23 17.67 11.20
CA ARG A 264 -8.14 16.83 11.69
C ARG A 264 -6.87 17.66 11.77
N VAL A 265 -6.21 17.62 12.92
CA VAL A 265 -4.91 18.23 13.15
C VAL A 265 -3.92 17.13 13.45
N ALA A 266 -2.84 17.06 12.68
CA ALA A 266 -1.79 16.08 12.87
C ALA A 266 -0.43 16.77 12.94
N VAL A 267 0.40 16.38 13.92
CA VAL A 267 1.76 16.89 14.06
C VAL A 267 2.76 15.74 14.06
N LYS A 268 3.89 15.95 13.39
CA LYS A 268 5.08 15.10 13.47
C LYS A 268 6.18 15.91 14.14
N THR A 269 6.83 15.31 15.13
CA THR A 269 7.84 15.94 15.98
C THR A 269 9.02 15.00 16.15
N ARG A 270 10.21 15.54 16.43
CA ARG A 270 11.36 14.70 16.78
C ARG A 270 11.20 14.12 18.18
N ASP A 271 10.73 14.94 19.11
CA ASP A 271 10.69 14.65 20.53
C ASP A 271 9.25 14.46 21.03
N ARG A 272 9.03 13.42 21.84
CA ARG A 272 7.70 13.08 22.36
C ARG A 272 7.04 14.24 23.11
N LYS A 273 7.84 15.03 23.82
CA LYS A 273 7.36 16.19 24.61
C LYS A 273 6.70 17.26 23.74
N ASP A 274 7.16 17.45 22.51
CA ASP A 274 6.54 18.39 21.57
C ASP A 274 5.24 17.84 21.00
N ALA A 275 5.17 16.54 20.73
CA ALA A 275 3.90 15.90 20.37
C ALA A 275 2.84 16.06 21.48
N GLU A 276 3.22 16.01 22.76
CA GLU A 276 2.29 16.23 23.89
C GLU A 276 1.65 17.63 23.90
N LYS A 277 2.29 18.63 23.29
CA LYS A 277 1.75 19.99 23.23
C LYS A 277 0.46 20.06 22.42
N LEU A 278 0.31 19.27 21.34
CA LEU A 278 -0.92 19.27 20.52
C LEU A 278 -2.15 18.99 21.39
N GLN A 279 -2.07 17.95 22.22
CA GLN A 279 -3.17 17.56 23.10
C GLN A 279 -3.48 18.69 24.09
N LYS A 280 -2.46 19.29 24.69
CA LYS A 280 -2.63 20.37 25.67
C LYS A 280 -3.32 21.59 25.08
N GLU A 281 -3.13 21.87 23.79
CA GLU A 281 -3.79 22.99 23.11
C GLU A 281 -5.21 22.67 22.62
N ILE A 282 -5.48 21.41 22.30
CA ILE A 282 -6.80 20.98 21.79
C ILE A 282 -7.78 20.64 22.91
N ASP A 283 -7.35 19.96 23.97
CA ASP A 283 -8.23 19.52 25.06
C ASP A 283 -9.05 20.68 25.68
N PRO A 284 -8.47 21.87 25.94
CA PRO A 284 -9.22 22.99 26.49
C PRO A 284 -10.26 23.60 25.53
N LEU A 285 -10.18 23.35 24.22
CA LEU A 285 -11.13 23.92 23.24
C LEU A 285 -12.56 23.42 23.43
N ALA A 286 -12.77 22.31 24.14
CA ALA A 286 -14.11 21.78 24.41
C ALA A 286 -15.03 22.81 25.10
N VAL A 287 -14.47 23.66 25.97
CA VAL A 287 -15.21 24.73 26.68
C VAL A 287 -14.61 26.12 26.49
N ASN A 288 -13.41 26.22 25.89
CA ASN A 288 -12.71 27.48 25.63
C ASN A 288 -12.44 27.69 24.11
N GLY A 289 -13.22 27.04 23.26
CA GLY A 289 -13.09 27.07 21.81
C GLY A 289 -14.32 27.63 21.11
N VAL A 290 -14.39 27.41 19.80
CA VAL A 290 -15.51 27.86 18.96
C VAL A 290 -16.80 27.13 19.35
N TYR A 291 -17.96 27.78 19.18
CA TYR A 291 -19.27 27.19 19.43
C TYR A 291 -19.44 25.81 18.76
N GLY A 292 -20.08 24.85 19.44
CA GLY A 292 -20.42 23.55 18.85
C GLY A 292 -19.21 22.64 18.57
N THR A 293 -18.12 22.82 19.30
CA THR A 293 -16.93 21.95 19.25
C THR A 293 -17.28 20.56 19.80
N GLY A 294 -17.55 19.61 18.90
CA GLY A 294 -17.61 18.19 19.25
C GLY A 294 -16.19 17.61 19.20
N LYS A 295 -15.65 17.16 20.33
CA LYS A 295 -14.31 16.53 20.33
C LYS A 295 -14.42 15.02 20.17
N TRP A 296 -13.69 14.46 19.22
CA TRP A 296 -13.51 13.02 19.11
C TRP A 296 -12.06 12.64 19.37
N ALA A 297 -11.85 11.80 20.38
CA ALA A 297 -10.55 11.16 20.60
C ALA A 297 -10.51 9.88 19.76
N THR A 298 -9.64 9.83 18.74
CA THR A 298 -9.53 8.66 17.85
C THR A 298 -8.85 7.42 18.48
N SER A 299 -8.68 7.35 19.81
CA SER A 299 -8.26 6.11 20.47
C SER A 299 -8.61 6.06 21.97
N ALA A 300 -9.01 4.87 22.41
CA ALA A 300 -9.24 4.51 23.80
C ALA A 300 -7.96 4.52 24.65
N SER A 301 -8.13 4.55 25.98
CA SER A 301 -7.14 4.62 27.08
C SER A 301 -5.66 4.38 26.70
N GLY A 302 -4.91 5.46 26.48
CA GLY A 302 -3.48 5.42 26.17
C GLY A 302 -3.03 6.74 25.53
N SER A 303 -1.74 7.07 25.64
CA SER A 303 -1.20 8.29 25.03
C SER A 303 -1.41 8.29 23.51
N ARG A 304 -2.03 9.37 22.99
CA ARG A 304 -2.31 9.63 21.56
C ARG A 304 -1.06 9.74 20.68
N ILE A 305 0.12 9.67 21.29
CA ILE A 305 1.40 9.87 20.64
C ILE A 305 2.02 8.51 20.33
N ARG A 306 2.15 8.24 19.03
CA ARG A 306 2.81 7.05 18.49
C ARG A 306 4.22 7.36 18.01
N SER A 307 5.12 6.41 18.16
CA SER A 307 6.42 6.47 17.49
C SER A 307 6.21 6.27 15.98
N VAL A 308 6.92 7.02 15.16
CA VAL A 308 6.85 6.91 13.70
C VAL A 308 8.02 6.08 13.22
N ILE A 309 7.71 5.04 12.45
CA ILE A 309 8.69 4.36 11.60
C ILE A 309 8.41 4.83 10.17
N GLY A 310 9.29 5.68 9.65
CA GLY A 310 9.26 6.08 8.25
C GLY A 310 9.80 4.95 7.37
N LEU A 311 9.20 4.75 6.21
CA LEU A 311 9.59 3.69 5.29
C LEU A 311 10.26 4.33 4.06
N ASN A 312 11.55 4.08 3.90
CA ASN A 312 12.30 4.52 2.73
C ASN A 312 12.54 3.35 1.78
N SER A 313 12.34 3.58 0.48
CA SER A 313 12.64 2.62 -0.56
C SER A 313 13.98 2.94 -1.23
N CYS A 314 14.76 1.90 -1.52
CA CYS A 314 16.01 2.02 -2.26
C CYS A 314 16.25 0.77 -3.12
N LEU A 315 17.29 0.83 -3.94
CA LEU A 315 17.80 -0.33 -4.67
C LEU A 315 19.09 -0.80 -4.01
N VAL A 316 19.24 -2.11 -3.86
CA VAL A 316 20.44 -2.76 -3.32
C VAL A 316 20.99 -3.77 -4.32
N ALA A 317 22.32 -3.89 -4.39
CA ALA A 317 22.95 -4.91 -5.21
C ALA A 317 22.67 -6.31 -4.64
N ARG A 318 22.49 -7.32 -5.50
CA ARG A 318 22.06 -8.66 -5.10
C ARG A 318 23.03 -9.34 -4.15
N GLU A 319 24.33 -9.10 -4.33
CA GLU A 319 25.40 -9.62 -3.47
C GLU A 319 25.29 -9.15 -2.00
N HIS A 320 24.54 -8.07 -1.75
CA HIS A 320 24.28 -7.57 -0.39
C HIS A 320 23.03 -8.20 0.25
N ALA A 321 22.30 -9.06 -0.44
CA ALA A 321 21.13 -9.77 0.07
C ALA A 321 21.22 -11.29 -0.19
N PRO A 322 22.22 -11.99 0.39
CA PRO A 322 22.41 -13.42 0.15
C PRO A 322 21.25 -14.25 0.73
N ILE A 323 20.85 -15.28 -0.01
CA ILE A 323 19.80 -16.22 0.41
C ILE A 323 20.42 -17.31 1.28
N THR A 324 19.88 -17.48 2.49
CA THR A 324 20.27 -18.55 3.42
C THR A 324 19.07 -19.46 3.69
N LEU A 325 19.27 -20.77 3.63
CA LEU A 325 18.26 -21.78 3.97
C LEU A 325 18.58 -22.35 5.35
N THR A 326 17.56 -22.52 6.18
CA THR A 326 17.65 -23.13 7.52
C THR A 326 16.54 -24.16 7.64
N TYR A 327 16.91 -25.38 8.03
CA TYR A 327 15.99 -26.51 8.21
C TYR A 327 15.68 -26.69 9.70
N TYR A 328 14.42 -27.02 10.01
CA TYR A 328 13.92 -27.24 11.36
C TYR A 328 13.25 -28.60 11.47
#